data_AF-A0A2B4R933-F1
#
_entry.id   AF-A0A2B4R933-F1
#
_cell.length_a   1.000
_cell.length_b   1.000
_cell.length_c   1.000
_cell.angle_alpha   90.00
_cell.angle_beta   90.00
_cell.angle_gamma   90.00
#
_symmetry.space_group_name_H-M   'P 1'
#
loop_
_entity.id
_entity.type
_entity.pdbx_description
1 polymer ?
#
loop_
_entity_poly.entity_id
_entity_poly.type
_entity_poly.pdbx_seq_one_letter_code
_entity_poly.pdbx_strand_id
1 'polypeptide(L)'
;MQQEQSRKGSQPLITCGPEGWAPLIVRGKLKIWKTCRHHINNLGCVLPEDSLCSSPSNGLQSFPGPFVIIHVVVALSNDKQELFDCRLVAAGNQQFKINGGLGVIKAEVKPAGSMYLAETLAIDCRGNELPHFAGNFEFLLPASIPTEYYIALEFRAITGELLDDIQLRILTHFQQTSLFDFCDGHSLSSVELPCRKKELVGILGTPEAQQIVSYFQELVENGASECFRRDQLRLLQTKDVFSHSEALLQDLCLAVKLEESLLLYQMGDYEGCKQLGESICIQANTNRSPNFNSIVGRVKCTISSAYKMERKFAKAEEFLDSSTELLEAVVLGEETAINRTCLAALLSEKGIVVGITEPEKRRLEKAMVDAILHYRHQLNKTQRGNANCPRRALIRIIFFYLHSSRDQATNLQIAVSNEALGKVECYVQQFNREFLINCPMRDKALFCNAYGDLLTRKGQYEEGLT
;
A
#
# COMPACT_ATOMS: atom_id res chain seq x y z
N MET A 1 -25.68 -3.20 8.11
CA MET A 1 -26.01 -2.80 6.72
C MET A 1 -24.85 -3.16 5.81
N GLN A 2 -24.79 -4.42 5.40
CA GLN A 2 -23.82 -4.96 4.44
C GLN A 2 -24.64 -5.81 3.48
N GLN A 3 -25.01 -5.24 2.34
CA GLN A 3 -25.55 -5.95 1.18
C GLN A 3 -25.70 -4.94 0.05
N GLU A 4 -24.62 -4.70 -0.71
CA GLU A 4 -24.73 -4.22 -2.10
C GLU A 4 -23.42 -4.21 -2.92
N GLN A 5 -22.29 -4.69 -2.40
CA GLN A 5 -21.03 -4.68 -3.17
C GLN A 5 -20.68 -6.01 -3.89
N SER A 6 -21.54 -7.03 -3.88
CA SER A 6 -21.23 -8.36 -4.46
C SER A 6 -21.93 -8.67 -5.80
N ARG A 7 -22.39 -7.66 -6.55
CA ARG A 7 -22.88 -7.85 -7.93
C ARG A 7 -22.43 -6.72 -8.85
N LYS A 8 -21.13 -6.66 -9.17
CA LYS A 8 -20.67 -5.94 -10.38
C LYS A 8 -20.49 -6.96 -11.50
N GLY A 9 -21.59 -7.35 -12.14
CA GLY A 9 -21.51 -7.79 -13.53
C GLY A 9 -21.00 -6.63 -14.37
N SER A 10 -20.23 -6.90 -15.41
CA SER A 10 -19.75 -5.90 -16.37
C SER A 10 -20.94 -5.06 -16.88
N GLN A 11 -20.94 -3.75 -16.59
CA GLN A 11 -22.00 -2.85 -17.09
C GLN A 11 -21.95 -2.83 -18.62
N PRO A 12 -23.11 -2.84 -19.31
CA PRO A 12 -23.13 -2.78 -20.77
C PRO A 12 -22.52 -1.46 -21.24
N LEU A 13 -21.58 -1.55 -22.19
CA LEU A 13 -20.99 -0.41 -22.86
C LEU A 13 -21.75 -0.14 -24.16
N ILE A 14 -22.27 1.07 -24.33
CA ILE A 14 -22.87 1.52 -25.58
C ILE A 14 -21.78 2.14 -26.44
N THR A 15 -21.51 1.52 -27.59
CA THR A 15 -20.70 2.09 -28.65
C THR A 15 -21.63 2.78 -29.65
N CYS A 16 -21.39 4.05 -29.93
CA CYS A 16 -22.11 4.81 -30.96
C CYS A 16 -21.10 5.46 -31.89
N GLY A 17 -21.41 5.50 -33.20
CA GLY A 17 -20.62 6.28 -34.16
C GLY A 17 -20.75 7.79 -33.90
N PRO A 18 -19.83 8.63 -34.42
CA PRO A 18 -19.76 10.07 -34.13
C PRO A 18 -21.08 10.84 -34.31
N GLU A 19 -21.90 10.44 -35.29
CA GLU A 19 -23.18 11.09 -35.62
C GLU A 19 -24.34 10.69 -34.67
N GLY A 20 -24.21 9.59 -33.92
CA GLY A 20 -25.20 9.12 -32.96
C GLY A 20 -25.09 9.75 -31.56
N TRP A 21 -24.02 10.52 -31.30
CA TRP A 21 -23.71 11.03 -29.97
C TRP A 21 -24.51 12.27 -29.57
N ALA A 22 -24.78 13.18 -30.50
CA ALA A 22 -25.41 14.45 -30.20
C ALA A 22 -26.79 14.31 -29.52
N PRO A 23 -27.69 13.40 -29.93
CA PRO A 23 -28.97 13.18 -29.23
C PRO A 23 -28.82 12.48 -27.88
N LEU A 24 -27.76 11.69 -27.69
CA LEU A 24 -27.52 10.87 -26.49
C LEU A 24 -26.87 11.69 -25.35
N ILE A 25 -25.97 12.61 -25.69
CA ILE A 25 -25.25 13.47 -24.75
C ILE A 25 -26.21 14.35 -23.93
N VAL A 26 -27.29 14.84 -24.54
CA VAL A 26 -28.29 15.70 -23.87
C VAL A 26 -29.05 14.97 -22.75
N ARG A 27 -29.01 13.63 -22.72
CA ARG A 27 -29.56 12.80 -21.64
C ARG A 27 -28.48 12.11 -20.81
N GLY A 28 -27.22 12.50 -20.99
CA GLY A 28 -26.10 11.93 -20.28
C GLY A 28 -26.11 12.34 -18.81
N LYS A 29 -25.87 11.36 -17.95
CA LYS A 29 -25.64 11.57 -16.51
C LYS A 29 -24.19 11.28 -16.17
N LEU A 30 -23.61 12.12 -15.34
CA LEU A 30 -22.28 11.94 -14.80
C LEU A 30 -22.35 10.87 -13.70
N LYS A 31 -21.43 9.91 -13.75
CA LYS A 31 -21.39 8.81 -12.78
C LYS A 31 -19.99 8.69 -12.19
N ILE A 32 -19.92 8.67 -10.86
CA ILE A 32 -18.71 8.26 -10.17
C ILE A 32 -18.51 6.76 -10.39
N TRP A 33 -17.40 6.40 -11.02
CA TRP A 33 -17.01 5.01 -11.22
C TRP A 33 -16.12 4.50 -10.09
N LYS A 34 -15.16 5.32 -9.66
CA LYS A 34 -14.22 5.02 -8.57
C LYS A 34 -13.79 6.31 -7.88
N THR A 35 -13.61 6.25 -6.57
CA THR A 35 -12.99 7.32 -5.79
C THR A 35 -11.85 6.77 -4.95
N CYS A 36 -10.82 7.58 -4.75
CA CYS A 36 -9.69 7.23 -3.90
C CYS A 36 -9.27 8.44 -3.08
N ARG A 37 -8.66 8.19 -1.93
CA ARG A 37 -8.22 9.23 -1.00
C ARG A 37 -6.82 8.92 -0.52
N HIS A 38 -5.88 9.84 -0.73
CA HIS A 38 -4.50 9.69 -0.28
C HIS A 38 -4.06 10.87 0.57
N HIS A 39 -3.16 10.64 1.52
CA HIS A 39 -2.61 11.69 2.36
C HIS A 39 -1.14 11.87 2.01
N ILE A 40 -0.72 13.11 1.79
CA ILE A 40 0.69 13.44 1.54
C ILE A 40 1.15 14.45 2.59
N ASN A 41 2.37 14.29 3.08
CA ASN A 41 2.90 15.15 4.13
C ASN A 41 3.40 16.49 3.60
N ASN A 42 3.97 16.51 2.39
CA ASN A 42 4.40 17.69 1.67
C ASN A 42 4.42 17.38 0.16
N LEU A 43 4.17 18.39 -0.69
CA LEU A 43 4.20 18.26 -2.16
C LEU A 43 5.59 17.93 -2.73
N GLY A 44 6.66 18.21 -1.99
CA GLY A 44 8.04 17.94 -2.40
C GLY A 44 8.42 16.46 -2.52
N CYS A 45 7.56 15.53 -2.09
CA CYS A 45 7.86 14.09 -2.07
C CYS A 45 7.15 13.25 -3.15
N VAL A 46 6.25 13.80 -3.97
CA VAL A 46 5.28 12.95 -4.71
C VAL A 46 5.14 13.24 -6.21
N LEU A 47 5.74 14.29 -6.77
CA LEU A 47 5.68 14.48 -8.23
C LEU A 47 6.87 13.80 -8.91
N PRO A 48 6.64 12.87 -9.88
CA PRO A 48 7.68 12.41 -10.78
C PRO A 48 8.31 13.63 -11.47
N GLU A 49 9.64 13.66 -11.56
CA GLU A 49 10.40 14.74 -12.22
C GLU A 49 9.99 14.95 -13.70
N ASP A 50 9.20 14.04 -14.29
CA ASP A 50 8.77 14.08 -15.69
C ASP A 50 7.32 14.54 -15.95
N SER A 51 6.54 14.99 -14.95
CA SER A 51 5.16 15.50 -15.18
C SER A 51 5.07 17.01 -15.43
N LEU A 52 6.19 17.67 -15.72
CA LEU A 52 6.22 19.11 -16.05
C LEU A 52 5.77 19.37 -17.48
N CYS A 53 4.46 19.33 -17.71
CA CYS A 53 3.83 20.05 -18.81
C CYS A 53 2.77 21.02 -18.25
N SER A 54 3.17 22.29 -18.18
CA SER A 54 2.33 23.50 -18.15
C SER A 54 1.33 23.67 -17.00
N SER A 55 1.84 24.11 -15.84
CA SER A 55 1.13 25.12 -15.05
C SER A 55 1.74 26.49 -15.37
N PRO A 56 0.94 27.55 -15.62
CA PRO A 56 1.46 28.89 -15.84
C PRO A 56 2.25 29.34 -14.62
N SER A 57 3.43 29.87 -14.89
CA SER A 57 4.49 30.31 -13.98
C SER A 57 4.15 31.52 -13.10
N ASN A 58 2.91 31.61 -12.61
CA ASN A 58 2.50 32.63 -11.66
C ASN A 58 2.19 32.00 -10.30
N GLY A 59 3.21 31.91 -9.45
CA GLY A 59 3.04 31.77 -8.01
C GLY A 59 2.97 30.34 -7.45
N LEU A 60 3.96 29.48 -7.73
CA LEU A 60 4.28 28.39 -6.80
C LEU A 60 4.86 29.01 -5.52
N GLN A 61 4.00 29.54 -4.66
CA GLN A 61 4.28 29.45 -3.23
C GLN A 61 4.39 27.95 -2.95
N SER A 62 5.55 27.51 -2.48
CA SER A 62 5.71 26.21 -1.85
C SER A 62 4.65 26.11 -0.76
N PHE A 63 3.53 25.47 -1.01
CA PHE A 63 2.50 25.30 0.00
C PHE A 63 3.07 24.35 1.05
N PRO A 64 3.45 24.83 2.24
CA PRO A 64 4.03 23.98 3.26
C PRO A 64 2.88 23.28 4.00
N GLY A 65 2.98 21.97 4.17
CA GLY A 65 2.05 21.20 4.99
C GLY A 65 1.35 20.05 4.26
N PRO A 66 0.56 19.27 5.01
CA PRO A 66 -0.07 18.07 4.50
C PRO A 66 -1.25 18.37 3.58
N PHE A 67 -1.50 17.46 2.64
CA PHE A 67 -2.65 17.50 1.74
C PHE A 67 -3.42 16.20 1.74
N VAL A 68 -4.70 16.30 1.45
CA VAL A 68 -5.55 15.19 1.04
C VAL A 68 -5.70 15.24 -0.47
N ILE A 69 -5.29 14.18 -1.15
CA ILE A 69 -5.56 13.96 -2.57
C ILE A 69 -6.85 13.18 -2.70
N ILE A 70 -7.84 13.72 -3.42
CA ILE A 70 -9.05 12.99 -3.79
C ILE A 70 -9.01 12.73 -5.29
N HIS A 71 -9.04 11.46 -5.67
CA HIS A 71 -9.27 11.07 -7.06
C HIS A 71 -10.75 10.78 -7.26
N VAL A 72 -11.36 11.38 -8.28
CA VAL A 72 -12.73 11.09 -8.70
C VAL A 72 -12.69 10.66 -10.15
N VAL A 73 -12.84 9.35 -10.37
CA VAL A 73 -12.96 8.78 -11.71
C VAL A 73 -14.42 8.81 -12.11
N VAL A 74 -14.72 9.54 -13.19
CA VAL A 74 -16.05 9.71 -13.73
C VAL A 74 -16.19 9.09 -15.10
N ALA A 75 -17.41 8.66 -15.42
CA ALA A 75 -17.83 8.25 -16.74
C ALA A 75 -19.24 8.81 -17.03
N LEU A 76 -19.64 8.84 -18.30
CA LEU A 76 -21.00 9.20 -18.69
C LEU A 76 -21.87 7.94 -18.79
N SER A 77 -23.12 8.07 -18.39
CA SER A 77 -24.12 7.00 -18.50
C SER A 77 -25.46 7.52 -18.99
N ASN A 78 -26.28 6.64 -19.55
CA ASN A 78 -27.66 6.96 -19.89
C ASN A 78 -28.61 6.73 -18.69
N ASP A 79 -29.89 7.03 -18.88
CA ASP A 79 -30.94 6.78 -17.87
C ASP A 79 -31.08 5.31 -17.46
N LYS A 80 -30.63 4.37 -18.29
CA LYS A 80 -30.62 2.93 -18.03
C LYS A 80 -29.33 2.44 -17.37
N GLN A 81 -28.45 3.37 -16.95
CA GLN A 81 -27.12 3.12 -16.36
C GLN A 81 -26.11 2.41 -17.28
N GLU A 82 -26.36 2.39 -18.59
CA GLU A 82 -25.40 1.89 -19.58
C GLU A 82 -24.32 2.95 -19.80
N LEU A 83 -23.06 2.52 -19.86
CA LEU A 83 -21.92 3.45 -19.97
C LEU A 83 -21.73 3.87 -21.42
N PHE A 84 -21.43 5.15 -21.59
CA PHE A 84 -21.16 5.76 -22.88
C PHE A 84 -19.69 5.62 -23.25
N ASP A 85 -19.40 5.01 -24.39
CA ASP A 85 -18.06 5.02 -24.98
C ASP A 85 -17.64 6.43 -25.48
N CYS A 86 -17.10 7.28 -24.61
CA CYS A 86 -16.81 8.68 -24.93
C CYS A 86 -15.38 9.11 -24.59
N ARG A 87 -14.68 9.73 -25.54
CA ARG A 87 -13.33 10.23 -25.30
C ARG A 87 -13.36 11.52 -24.48
N LEU A 88 -12.88 11.42 -23.24
CA LEU A 88 -12.65 12.58 -22.37
C LEU A 88 -11.22 13.09 -22.56
N VAL A 89 -11.08 14.35 -22.94
CA VAL A 89 -9.78 15.01 -23.15
C VAL A 89 -9.76 16.27 -22.29
N ALA A 90 -8.71 16.49 -21.50
CA ALA A 90 -8.67 17.74 -20.74
C ALA A 90 -8.54 18.93 -21.70
N ALA A 91 -8.96 20.10 -21.27
CA ALA A 91 -9.05 21.26 -22.16
C ALA A 91 -8.36 22.50 -21.58
N GLY A 92 -7.53 22.29 -20.55
CA GLY A 92 -7.09 23.36 -19.64
C GLY A 92 -8.26 23.94 -18.83
N ASN A 93 -7.96 24.91 -17.96
CA ASN A 93 -8.97 25.65 -17.19
C ASN A 93 -10.00 24.78 -16.43
N GLN A 94 -9.54 23.69 -15.81
CA GLN A 94 -10.39 22.90 -14.91
C GLN A 94 -11.55 22.17 -15.61
N GLN A 95 -11.38 21.81 -16.89
CA GLN A 95 -12.42 21.21 -17.73
C GLN A 95 -11.95 20.00 -18.54
N PHE A 96 -12.87 19.05 -18.78
CA PHE A 96 -12.77 18.02 -19.83
C PHE A 96 -13.72 18.33 -20.98
N LYS A 97 -13.23 18.19 -22.21
CA LYS A 97 -14.04 18.12 -23.43
C LYS A 97 -14.41 16.68 -23.73
N ILE A 98 -15.68 16.46 -24.05
CA ILE A 98 -16.21 15.16 -24.44
C ILE A 98 -16.26 15.09 -25.96
N ASN A 99 -15.68 14.04 -26.57
CA ASN A 99 -15.76 13.75 -28.01
C ASN A 99 -15.47 14.97 -28.91
N GLY A 100 -14.37 15.68 -28.65
CA GLY A 100 -13.97 16.85 -29.46
C GLY A 100 -14.75 18.14 -29.15
N GLY A 101 -15.52 18.18 -28.06
CA GLY A 101 -16.19 19.39 -27.56
C GLY A 101 -17.72 19.37 -27.64
N LEU A 102 -18.34 18.21 -27.86
CA LEU A 102 -19.81 18.04 -27.87
C LEU A 102 -20.45 18.23 -26.49
N GLY A 103 -19.65 18.16 -25.43
CA GLY A 103 -20.02 18.50 -24.06
C GLY A 103 -18.77 18.84 -23.26
N VAL A 104 -18.97 19.45 -22.09
CA VAL A 104 -17.89 19.88 -21.18
C VAL A 104 -18.21 19.44 -19.76
N ILE A 105 -17.25 18.83 -19.08
CA ILE A 105 -17.32 18.63 -17.62
C ILE A 105 -16.44 19.69 -16.98
N LYS A 106 -16.99 20.52 -16.10
CA LYS A 106 -16.30 21.57 -15.38
C LYS A 106 -16.21 21.21 -13.90
N ALA A 107 -15.02 21.33 -13.32
CA ALA A 107 -14.82 21.11 -11.91
C ALA A 107 -14.67 22.43 -11.14
N GLU A 108 -15.18 22.47 -9.91
CA GLU A 108 -15.02 23.58 -8.96
C GLU A 108 -14.74 23.04 -7.56
N VAL A 109 -13.92 23.75 -6.77
CA VAL A 109 -13.60 23.41 -5.37
C VAL A 109 -13.76 24.65 -4.48
N LYS A 110 -14.48 24.51 -3.36
CA LYS A 110 -14.68 25.57 -2.35
C LYS A 110 -14.39 25.06 -0.94
N PRO A 111 -13.67 25.80 -0.05
CA PRO A 111 -12.90 27.01 -0.34
C PRO A 111 -11.81 26.72 -1.39
N ALA A 112 -11.18 27.78 -1.92
CA ALA A 112 -10.19 27.63 -3.00
C ALA A 112 -9.10 26.63 -2.60
N GLY A 113 -9.14 25.45 -3.22
CA GLY A 113 -8.12 24.41 -3.14
C GLY A 113 -7.29 24.37 -4.42
N SER A 114 -6.20 23.59 -4.40
CA SER A 114 -5.49 23.29 -5.64
C SER A 114 -6.19 22.15 -6.35
N MET A 115 -6.34 22.26 -7.67
CA MET A 115 -6.88 21.18 -8.49
C MET A 115 -5.96 20.92 -9.65
N TYR A 116 -5.69 19.64 -9.88
CA TYR A 116 -4.92 19.17 -11.01
C TYR A 116 -5.76 18.27 -11.90
N LEU A 117 -5.56 18.41 -13.21
CA LEU A 117 -6.20 17.56 -14.20
C LEU A 117 -5.12 16.70 -14.84
N ALA A 118 -5.21 15.38 -14.67
CA ALA A 118 -4.30 14.46 -15.33
C ALA A 118 -4.78 14.25 -16.78
N GLU A 119 -4.04 14.79 -17.75
CA GLU A 119 -4.42 14.72 -19.18
C GLU A 119 -3.69 13.62 -19.98
N THR A 120 -2.63 13.01 -19.44
CA THR A 120 -1.77 12.12 -20.23
C THR A 120 -1.78 10.70 -19.70
N LEU A 121 -2.44 9.81 -20.46
CA LEU A 121 -2.77 8.42 -20.13
C LEU A 121 -3.60 8.37 -18.85
N ALA A 122 -4.91 8.54 -18.98
CA ALA A 122 -5.87 8.54 -17.89
C ALA A 122 -5.59 7.35 -16.97
N ILE A 123 -4.86 7.54 -15.88
CA ILE A 123 -4.50 6.47 -14.96
C ILE A 123 -5.40 6.57 -13.73
N ASP A 124 -5.83 5.42 -13.22
CA ASP A 124 -6.53 5.34 -11.95
C ASP A 124 -5.56 5.59 -10.79
N CYS A 125 -6.08 5.68 -9.57
CA CYS A 125 -5.25 5.91 -8.38
C CYS A 125 -4.23 4.79 -8.07
N ARG A 126 -4.23 3.69 -8.84
CA ARG A 126 -3.22 2.62 -8.77
C ARG A 126 -2.19 2.71 -9.90
N GLY A 127 -2.29 3.71 -10.79
CA GLY A 127 -1.44 3.84 -11.97
C GLY A 127 -1.87 2.96 -13.14
N ASN A 128 -3.07 2.35 -13.11
CA ASN A 128 -3.58 1.57 -14.24
C ASN A 128 -4.25 2.47 -15.26
N GLU A 129 -4.06 2.19 -16.55
CA GLU A 129 -4.80 2.90 -17.60
C GLU A 129 -6.32 2.71 -17.40
N LEU A 130 -7.02 3.84 -17.39
CA LEU A 130 -8.46 3.95 -17.38
C LEU A 130 -8.98 3.62 -18.77
N PRO A 131 -10.18 3.02 -18.85
CA PRO A 131 -10.87 2.89 -20.11
C PRO A 131 -11.03 4.24 -20.80
N HIS A 132 -11.02 4.25 -22.13
CA HIS A 132 -11.13 5.44 -22.98
C HIS A 132 -12.41 6.27 -22.75
N PHE A 133 -13.40 5.69 -22.06
CA PHE A 133 -14.66 6.31 -21.65
C PHE A 133 -14.68 6.95 -20.26
N ALA A 134 -13.58 6.86 -19.52
CA ALA A 134 -13.47 7.36 -18.14
C ALA A 134 -12.38 8.43 -18.02
N GLY A 135 -12.56 9.34 -17.07
CA GLY A 135 -11.64 10.45 -16.81
C GLY A 135 -11.42 10.62 -15.32
N ASN A 136 -10.23 11.07 -14.93
CA ASN A 136 -9.83 11.23 -13.53
C ASN A 136 -9.65 12.71 -13.17
N PHE A 137 -10.37 13.17 -12.15
CA PHE A 137 -10.12 14.46 -11.52
C PHE A 137 -9.30 14.26 -10.25
N GLU A 138 -8.19 14.99 -10.12
CA GLU A 138 -7.34 14.96 -8.94
C GLU A 138 -7.44 16.28 -8.17
N PHE A 139 -7.99 16.20 -6.97
CA PHE A 139 -8.18 17.35 -6.09
C PHE A 139 -7.13 17.35 -4.98
N LEU A 140 -6.30 18.38 -4.95
CA LEU A 140 -5.24 18.58 -3.96
C LEU A 140 -5.74 19.54 -2.88
N LEU A 141 -6.22 18.97 -1.77
CA LEU A 141 -6.90 19.71 -0.71
C LEU A 141 -5.92 19.98 0.45
N PRO A 142 -5.56 21.26 0.74
CA PRO A 142 -4.76 21.60 1.90
C PRO A 142 -5.38 21.08 3.20
N ALA A 143 -4.57 20.44 4.03
CA ALA A 143 -5.01 19.74 5.23
C ALA A 143 -4.15 20.05 6.46
N SER A 144 -3.48 21.21 6.49
CA SER A 144 -2.74 21.68 7.68
C SER A 144 -3.66 21.92 8.88
N ILE A 145 -4.94 22.24 8.61
CA ILE A 145 -6.00 22.30 9.61
C ILE A 145 -7.23 21.49 9.12
N PRO A 146 -8.06 20.97 10.04
CA PRO A 146 -9.33 20.35 9.69
C PRO A 146 -10.17 21.29 8.84
N THR A 147 -10.41 20.92 7.59
CA THR A 147 -11.09 21.78 6.61
C THR A 147 -12.10 20.95 5.83
N GLU A 148 -13.23 21.58 5.55
CA GLU A 148 -14.29 21.02 4.74
C GLU A 148 -14.26 21.66 3.35
N TYR A 149 -14.23 20.82 2.32
CA TYR A 149 -14.22 21.20 0.93
C TYR A 149 -15.48 20.70 0.23
N TYR A 150 -15.99 21.52 -0.68
CA TYR A 150 -17.09 21.23 -1.58
C TYR A 150 -16.50 21.10 -2.97
N ILE A 151 -16.60 19.91 -3.53
CA ILE A 151 -16.18 19.62 -4.90
C ILE A 151 -17.44 19.50 -5.73
N ALA A 152 -17.53 20.26 -6.82
CA ALA A 152 -18.61 20.17 -7.80
C ALA A 152 -18.03 19.75 -9.16
N LEU A 153 -18.64 18.75 -9.80
CA LEU A 153 -18.40 18.36 -11.17
C LEU A 153 -19.67 18.61 -11.97
N GLU A 154 -19.67 19.64 -12.79
CA GLU A 154 -20.80 20.05 -13.62
C GLU A 154 -20.64 19.53 -15.03
N PHE A 155 -21.54 18.68 -15.49
CA PHE A 155 -21.62 18.27 -16.87
C PHE A 155 -22.55 19.20 -17.65
N ARG A 156 -22.01 19.87 -18.67
CA ARG A 156 -22.70 20.87 -19.48
C ARG A 156 -22.71 20.49 -20.96
N ALA A 157 -23.80 20.82 -21.63
CA ALA A 157 -23.91 20.75 -23.08
C ALA A 157 -23.02 21.81 -23.75
N ILE A 158 -22.78 21.68 -25.06
CA ILE A 158 -22.06 22.69 -25.85
C ILE A 158 -22.75 24.06 -25.83
N THR A 159 -24.07 24.09 -25.60
CA THR A 159 -24.89 25.31 -25.44
C THR A 159 -24.66 26.01 -24.09
N GLY A 160 -23.92 25.38 -23.16
CA GLY A 160 -23.67 25.85 -21.80
C GLY A 160 -24.72 25.41 -20.77
N GLU A 161 -25.81 24.78 -21.21
CA GLU A 161 -26.84 24.22 -20.35
C GLU A 161 -26.25 23.15 -19.42
N LEU A 162 -26.61 23.21 -18.13
CA LEU A 162 -26.23 22.19 -17.15
C LEU A 162 -27.11 20.96 -17.35
N LEU A 163 -26.49 19.83 -17.69
CA LEU A 163 -27.17 18.57 -17.93
C LEU A 163 -27.23 17.71 -16.67
N ASP A 164 -26.15 17.69 -15.89
CA ASP A 164 -26.05 16.94 -14.63
C ASP A 164 -24.94 17.52 -13.76
N ASP A 165 -24.97 17.25 -12.46
CA ASP A 165 -23.90 17.63 -11.55
C ASP A 165 -23.67 16.61 -10.43
N ILE A 166 -22.42 16.55 -9.97
CA ILE A 166 -22.01 15.75 -8.83
C ILE A 166 -21.40 16.67 -7.80
N GLN A 167 -21.91 16.61 -6.58
CA GLN A 167 -21.40 17.38 -5.45
C GLN A 167 -20.87 16.43 -4.39
N LEU A 168 -19.64 16.67 -3.94
CA LEU A 168 -18.98 15.91 -2.89
C LEU A 168 -18.56 16.86 -1.77
N ARG A 169 -18.88 16.49 -0.54
CA ARG A 169 -18.49 17.24 0.66
C ARG A 169 -17.37 16.49 1.38
N ILE A 170 -16.14 16.96 1.20
CA ILE A 170 -14.93 16.30 1.71
C ILE A 170 -14.46 16.96 3.00
N LEU A 171 -14.43 16.21 4.09
CA LEU A 171 -13.74 16.60 5.31
C LEU A 171 -12.31 16.02 5.31
N THR A 172 -11.30 16.87 5.51
CA THR A 172 -9.90 16.41 5.53
C THR A 172 -9.59 15.59 6.78
N HIS A 173 -9.95 16.04 7.99
CA HIS A 173 -9.81 15.28 9.22
C HIS A 173 -10.66 15.92 10.32
N PHE A 174 -10.79 15.27 11.48
CA PHE A 174 -11.52 15.85 12.62
C PHE A 174 -10.63 16.79 13.44
N GLN A 175 -11.26 17.70 14.17
CA GLN A 175 -10.53 18.56 15.12
C GLN A 175 -9.72 17.73 16.12
N GLN A 176 -8.54 18.23 16.48
CA GLN A 176 -7.62 17.60 17.45
C GLN A 176 -7.13 16.19 17.04
N THR A 177 -7.16 15.87 15.74
CA THR A 177 -6.60 14.62 15.20
C THR A 177 -5.51 14.92 14.17
N SER A 178 -4.61 13.97 13.94
CA SER A 178 -3.68 14.05 12.82
C SER A 178 -4.34 13.54 11.55
N LEU A 179 -4.01 14.13 10.39
CA LEU A 179 -4.45 13.60 9.10
C LEU A 179 -4.09 12.11 8.93
N PHE A 180 -2.90 11.73 9.41
CA PHE A 180 -2.37 10.38 9.26
C PHE A 180 -3.02 9.34 10.18
N ASP A 181 -3.91 9.76 11.09
CA ASP A 181 -4.73 8.85 11.91
C ASP A 181 -5.90 8.23 11.11
N PHE A 182 -6.12 8.68 9.87
CA PHE A 182 -7.21 8.20 9.01
C PHE A 182 -6.70 7.29 7.90
N CYS A 183 -7.59 6.45 7.39
CA CYS A 183 -7.32 5.54 6.28
C CYS A 183 -7.06 6.32 4.99
N ASP A 184 -6.09 5.82 4.24
CA ASP A 184 -5.75 6.22 2.88
C ASP A 184 -5.86 5.00 1.96
N GLY A 185 -6.21 5.21 0.69
CA GLY A 185 -6.35 4.13 -0.30
C GLY A 185 -7.59 4.24 -1.18
N HIS A 186 -7.84 3.15 -1.90
CA HIS A 186 -8.89 3.03 -2.94
C HIS A 186 -10.09 2.19 -2.50
N SER A 187 -9.98 1.44 -1.40
CA SER A 187 -11.04 0.55 -0.88
C SER A 187 -11.81 1.18 0.28
N LEU A 188 -12.03 2.49 0.24
CA LEU A 188 -12.74 3.20 1.28
C LEU A 188 -14.26 3.13 1.07
N SER A 189 -15.01 2.99 2.15
CA SER A 189 -16.47 3.03 2.11
C SER A 189 -17.02 4.41 1.74
N SER A 190 -16.25 5.47 1.98
CA SER A 190 -16.52 6.84 1.54
C SER A 190 -15.22 7.65 1.52
N VAL A 191 -15.12 8.59 0.57
CA VAL A 191 -14.03 9.59 0.52
C VAL A 191 -14.41 10.92 1.21
N GLU A 192 -15.71 11.15 1.42
CA GLU A 192 -16.28 12.36 2.01
C GLU A 192 -15.90 12.51 3.48
N LEU A 193 -16.09 11.45 4.26
CA LEU A 193 -15.75 11.42 5.68
C LEU A 193 -14.47 10.62 5.91
N PRO A 194 -13.53 11.15 6.70
CA PRO A 194 -12.29 10.46 6.99
C PRO A 194 -12.59 9.27 7.92
N CYS A 195 -12.24 8.06 7.47
CA CYS A 195 -12.38 6.83 8.26
C CYS A 195 -11.15 6.65 9.15
N ARG A 196 -11.30 6.47 10.47
CA ARG A 196 -10.15 6.27 11.36
C ARG A 196 -9.49 4.92 11.10
N LYS A 197 -8.15 4.91 11.14
CA LYS A 197 -7.37 3.66 11.17
C LYS A 197 -7.73 2.87 12.43
N LYS A 198 -7.80 1.55 12.30
CA LYS A 198 -8.13 0.64 13.39
C LYS A 198 -6.89 0.33 14.21
N GLU A 199 -6.99 0.51 15.51
CA GLU A 199 -6.02 -0.01 16.48
C GLU A 199 -6.35 -1.47 16.81
N LEU A 200 -5.37 -2.18 17.40
CA LEU A 200 -5.65 -3.48 17.98
C LEU A 200 -6.59 -3.32 19.18
N VAL A 201 -7.63 -4.14 19.24
CA VAL A 201 -8.66 -4.08 20.28
C VAL A 201 -8.86 -5.43 20.96
N GLY A 202 -9.60 -5.43 22.07
CA GLY A 202 -9.81 -6.63 22.87
C GLY A 202 -8.50 -7.09 23.50
N ILE A 203 -8.31 -8.41 23.62
CA ILE A 203 -7.12 -8.96 24.28
C ILE A 203 -5.82 -8.55 23.58
N LEU A 204 -5.81 -8.49 22.24
CA LEU A 204 -4.62 -8.09 21.49
C LEU A 204 -4.25 -6.62 21.71
N GLY A 205 -5.16 -5.80 22.20
CA GLY A 205 -4.86 -4.42 22.59
C GLY A 205 -4.12 -4.29 23.93
N THR A 206 -4.02 -5.37 24.73
CA THR A 206 -3.41 -5.28 26.07
C THR A 206 -1.89 -5.56 26.05
N PRO A 207 -1.12 -4.94 26.96
CA PRO A 207 0.32 -5.17 27.07
C PRO A 207 0.69 -6.64 27.31
N GLU A 208 -0.10 -7.37 28.08
CA GLU A 208 0.17 -8.77 28.45
C GLU A 208 0.05 -9.70 27.24
N ALA A 209 -1.00 -9.54 26.43
CA ALA A 209 -1.15 -10.32 25.21
C ALA A 209 -0.06 -9.99 24.20
N GLN A 210 0.32 -8.72 24.10
CA GLN A 210 1.46 -8.31 23.28
C GLN A 210 2.76 -8.96 23.78
N GLN A 211 3.00 -9.08 25.08
CA GLN A 211 4.18 -9.83 25.58
C GLN A 211 4.15 -11.30 25.17
N ILE A 212 2.98 -11.95 25.21
CA ILE A 212 2.83 -13.34 24.75
C ILE A 212 3.14 -13.46 23.26
N VAL A 213 2.58 -12.58 22.42
CA VAL A 213 2.88 -12.60 20.98
C VAL A 213 4.36 -12.35 20.72
N SER A 214 4.98 -11.38 21.42
CA SER A 214 6.43 -11.13 21.34
C SER A 214 7.25 -12.36 21.66
N TYR A 215 6.89 -13.09 22.72
CA TYR A 215 7.57 -14.31 23.10
C TYR A 215 7.56 -15.34 21.96
N PHE A 216 6.40 -15.57 21.32
CA PHE A 216 6.33 -16.49 20.18
C PHE A 216 7.10 -15.98 18.95
N GLN A 217 7.07 -14.67 18.68
CA GLN A 217 7.89 -14.06 17.63
C GLN A 217 9.38 -14.30 17.86
N GLU A 218 9.88 -14.13 19.09
CA GLU A 218 11.27 -14.40 19.46
C GLU A 218 11.65 -15.87 19.27
N LEU A 219 10.77 -16.80 19.64
CA LEU A 219 10.99 -18.22 19.40
C LEU A 219 11.14 -18.53 17.91
N VAL A 220 10.31 -17.91 17.06
CA VAL A 220 10.40 -18.04 15.60
C VAL A 220 11.70 -17.44 15.08
N GLU A 221 12.09 -16.25 15.55
CA GLU A 221 13.32 -15.59 15.12
C GLU A 221 14.57 -16.40 15.44
N ASN A 222 14.57 -17.08 16.59
CA ASN A 222 15.63 -17.94 17.07
C ASN A 222 15.57 -19.38 16.52
N GLY A 223 14.54 -19.73 15.74
CA GLY A 223 14.36 -21.10 15.22
C GLY A 223 14.08 -22.15 16.31
N ALA A 224 13.55 -21.74 17.46
CA ALA A 224 13.31 -22.59 18.62
C ALA A 224 12.00 -23.40 18.50
N SER A 225 11.88 -24.22 17.46
CA SER A 225 10.64 -24.94 17.08
C SER A 225 10.07 -25.83 18.19
N GLU A 226 10.92 -26.55 18.93
CA GLU A 226 10.48 -27.42 20.03
C GLU A 226 9.87 -26.63 21.20
N CYS A 227 10.48 -25.50 21.56
CA CYS A 227 9.94 -24.60 22.58
C CYS A 227 8.62 -23.99 22.11
N PHE A 228 8.58 -23.55 20.85
CA PHE A 228 7.38 -22.99 20.23
C PHE A 228 6.20 -23.98 20.34
N ARG A 229 6.38 -25.21 19.88
CA ARG A 229 5.33 -26.23 19.89
C ARG A 229 4.85 -26.55 21.30
N ARG A 230 5.77 -26.73 22.25
CA ARG A 230 5.43 -27.00 23.65
C ARG A 230 4.58 -25.89 24.25
N ASP A 231 5.00 -24.64 24.07
CA ASP A 231 4.38 -23.51 24.74
C ASP A 231 3.10 -23.05 24.03
N GLN A 232 3.00 -23.26 22.71
CA GLN A 232 1.74 -23.14 21.98
C GLN A 232 0.70 -24.14 22.48
N LEU A 233 1.07 -25.42 22.68
CA LEU A 233 0.16 -26.44 23.22
C LEU A 233 -0.36 -26.04 24.60
N ARG A 234 0.51 -25.52 25.48
CA ARG A 234 0.10 -25.00 26.80
C ARG A 234 -0.91 -23.86 26.69
N LEU A 235 -0.68 -22.93 25.77
CA LEU A 235 -1.62 -21.82 25.53
C LEU A 235 -2.98 -22.33 25.03
N LEU A 236 -2.98 -23.29 24.10
CA LEU A 236 -4.22 -23.87 23.56
C LEU A 236 -4.97 -24.70 24.62
N GLN A 237 -4.27 -25.49 25.44
CA GLN A 237 -4.86 -26.22 26.56
C GLN A 237 -5.48 -25.28 27.60
N THR A 238 -4.85 -24.13 27.84
CA THR A 238 -5.38 -23.12 28.75
C THR A 238 -6.71 -22.55 28.22
N LYS A 239 -6.84 -22.37 26.90
CA LYS A 239 -8.10 -21.95 26.28
C LYS A 239 -9.23 -22.93 26.54
N ASP A 240 -8.97 -24.24 26.44
CA ASP A 240 -9.98 -25.29 26.63
C ASP A 240 -10.50 -25.36 28.07
N VAL A 241 -9.67 -24.96 29.05
CA VAL A 241 -10.04 -24.91 30.48
C VAL A 241 -10.91 -23.69 30.82
N PHE A 242 -10.73 -22.56 30.13
CA PHE A 242 -11.45 -21.31 30.37
C PHE A 242 -12.60 -21.08 29.38
N SER A 243 -13.45 -22.08 29.15
CA SER A 243 -14.56 -22.09 28.19
C SER A 243 -15.53 -20.89 28.25
N HIS A 244 -15.57 -20.16 29.36
CA HIS A 244 -16.42 -18.96 29.54
C HIS A 244 -15.78 -17.67 28.98
N SER A 245 -14.50 -17.72 28.58
CA SER A 245 -13.73 -16.63 27.95
C SER A 245 -13.30 -16.95 26.51
N GLU A 246 -14.00 -17.88 25.85
CA GLU A 246 -13.58 -18.44 24.56
C GLU A 246 -13.47 -17.38 23.46
N ALA A 247 -14.34 -16.36 23.46
CA ALA A 247 -14.28 -15.25 22.52
C ALA A 247 -13.11 -14.28 22.78
N LEU A 248 -12.64 -14.17 24.04
CA LEU A 248 -11.56 -13.26 24.43
C LEU A 248 -10.19 -13.75 23.96
N LEU A 249 -9.94 -15.05 23.98
CA LEU A 249 -8.63 -15.64 23.62
C LEU A 249 -8.49 -16.03 22.15
N GLN A 250 -9.59 -16.03 21.37
CA GLN A 250 -9.58 -16.43 19.97
C GLN A 250 -8.56 -15.66 19.14
N ASP A 251 -8.53 -14.33 19.25
CA ASP A 251 -7.60 -13.49 18.50
C ASP A 251 -6.15 -13.73 18.91
N LEU A 252 -5.87 -13.97 20.20
CA LEU A 252 -4.54 -14.33 20.68
C LEU A 252 -4.09 -15.68 20.09
N CYS A 253 -4.96 -16.69 20.07
CA CYS A 253 -4.65 -17.97 19.45
C CYS A 253 -4.39 -17.85 17.94
N LEU A 254 -5.16 -17.00 17.24
CA LEU A 254 -4.93 -16.72 15.81
C LEU A 254 -3.58 -16.02 15.58
N ALA A 255 -3.21 -15.06 16.43
CA ALA A 255 -1.90 -14.41 16.38
C ALA A 255 -0.75 -15.40 16.61
N VAL A 256 -0.88 -16.33 17.57
CA VAL A 256 0.14 -17.36 17.79
C VAL A 256 0.22 -18.37 16.64
N LYS A 257 -0.93 -18.79 16.07
CA LYS A 257 -0.93 -19.62 14.86
C LYS A 257 -0.32 -18.92 13.65
N LEU A 258 -0.41 -17.59 13.57
CA LEU A 258 0.29 -16.82 12.55
C LEU A 258 1.80 -16.98 12.70
N GLU A 259 2.33 -16.92 13.93
CA GLU A 259 3.75 -17.19 14.17
C GLU A 259 4.14 -18.64 13.82
N GLU A 260 3.25 -19.61 14.04
CA GLU A 260 3.45 -21.00 13.61
C GLU A 260 3.56 -21.10 12.08
N SER A 261 2.70 -20.39 11.34
CA SER A 261 2.80 -20.31 9.88
C SER A 261 4.14 -19.72 9.43
N LEU A 262 4.64 -18.70 10.14
CA LEU A 262 5.97 -18.14 9.89
C LEU A 262 7.09 -19.13 10.24
N LEU A 263 6.95 -19.93 11.30
CA LEU A 263 7.89 -20.99 11.64
C LEU A 263 7.96 -22.05 10.53
N LEU A 264 6.82 -22.53 10.04
CA LEU A 264 6.75 -23.47 8.92
C LEU A 264 7.46 -22.91 7.67
N TYR A 265 7.21 -21.64 7.35
CA TYR A 265 7.93 -20.94 6.28
C TYR A 265 9.46 -20.96 6.49
N GLN A 266 9.93 -20.69 7.71
CA GLN A 266 11.37 -20.69 8.00
C GLN A 266 12.00 -22.09 7.95
N MET A 267 11.23 -23.13 8.26
CA MET A 267 11.66 -24.52 8.15
C MET A 267 11.60 -25.05 6.71
N GLY A 268 11.11 -24.26 5.75
CA GLY A 268 10.98 -24.66 4.35
C GLY A 268 9.71 -25.45 4.04
N ASP A 269 8.80 -25.62 5.00
CA ASP A 269 7.46 -26.18 4.76
C ASP A 269 6.51 -25.11 4.23
N TYR A 270 6.70 -24.77 2.96
CA TYR A 270 5.90 -23.75 2.29
C TYR A 270 4.43 -24.15 2.14
N GLU A 271 4.15 -25.44 1.91
CA GLU A 271 2.78 -25.93 1.74
C GLU A 271 2.02 -25.90 3.07
N GLY A 272 2.61 -26.40 4.16
CA GLY A 272 2.04 -26.29 5.50
C GLY A 272 1.85 -24.83 5.92
N CYS A 273 2.81 -23.96 5.63
CA CYS A 273 2.70 -22.51 5.85
C CYS A 273 1.45 -21.91 5.17
N LYS A 274 1.22 -22.23 3.89
CA LYS A 274 0.09 -21.72 3.11
C LYS A 274 -1.24 -22.26 3.64
N GLN A 275 -1.34 -23.57 3.88
CA GLN A 275 -2.55 -24.21 4.40
C GLN A 275 -2.95 -23.67 5.78
N LEU A 276 -1.98 -23.53 6.68
CA LEU A 276 -2.22 -22.93 7.99
C LEU A 276 -2.63 -21.46 7.85
N GLY A 277 -1.97 -20.70 6.98
CA GLY A 277 -2.34 -19.31 6.69
C GLY A 277 -3.78 -19.15 6.19
N GLU A 278 -4.19 -19.95 5.21
CA GLU A 278 -5.57 -19.95 4.69
C GLU A 278 -6.57 -20.33 5.80
N SER A 279 -6.25 -21.32 6.64
CA SER A 279 -7.06 -21.70 7.78
C SER A 279 -7.23 -20.56 8.80
N ILE A 280 -6.17 -19.78 9.07
CA ILE A 280 -6.25 -18.59 9.92
C ILE A 280 -7.16 -17.53 9.30
N CYS A 281 -7.08 -17.30 7.99
CA CYS A 281 -7.95 -16.35 7.29
C CYS A 281 -9.44 -16.73 7.42
N ILE A 282 -9.75 -18.02 7.24
CA ILE A 282 -11.11 -18.55 7.37
C ILE A 282 -11.60 -18.41 8.81
N GLN A 283 -10.78 -18.78 9.80
CA GLN A 283 -11.13 -18.68 11.22
C GLN A 283 -11.34 -17.23 11.66
N ALA A 284 -10.45 -16.30 11.28
CA ALA A 284 -10.57 -14.88 11.61
C ALA A 284 -11.87 -14.29 11.04
N ASN A 285 -12.26 -14.67 9.83
CA ASN A 285 -13.52 -14.24 9.22
C ASN A 285 -14.74 -14.86 9.92
N THR A 286 -14.70 -16.17 10.19
CA THR A 286 -15.79 -16.92 10.83
C THR A 286 -16.07 -16.38 12.23
N ASN A 287 -15.01 -16.09 12.99
CA ASN A 287 -15.10 -15.53 14.34
C ASN A 287 -15.45 -14.04 14.34
N ARG A 288 -15.55 -13.39 13.17
CA ARG A 288 -15.73 -11.94 13.02
C ARG A 288 -14.73 -11.16 13.87
N SER A 289 -13.46 -11.57 13.81
CA SER A 289 -12.39 -10.99 14.60
C SER A 289 -12.37 -9.46 14.43
N PRO A 290 -12.41 -8.68 15.52
CA PRO A 290 -12.28 -7.23 15.42
C PRO A 290 -10.88 -6.82 14.91
N ASN A 291 -9.89 -7.71 15.06
CA ASN A 291 -8.51 -7.55 14.60
C ASN A 291 -8.24 -8.19 13.23
N PHE A 292 -9.29 -8.57 12.48
CA PHE A 292 -9.21 -9.27 11.19
C PHE A 292 -8.17 -8.65 10.23
N ASN A 293 -8.21 -7.33 10.02
CA ASN A 293 -7.32 -6.66 9.06
C ASN A 293 -5.83 -6.80 9.44
N SER A 294 -5.50 -6.70 10.73
CA SER A 294 -4.13 -6.85 11.21
C SER A 294 -3.65 -8.30 11.07
N ILE A 295 -4.44 -9.26 11.57
CA ILE A 295 -4.11 -10.69 11.54
C ILE A 295 -4.01 -11.18 10.09
N VAL A 296 -5.07 -11.00 9.29
CA VAL A 296 -5.12 -11.50 7.92
C VAL A 296 -4.16 -10.75 7.00
N GLY A 297 -3.99 -9.44 7.21
CA GLY A 297 -2.96 -8.67 6.51
C GLY A 297 -1.58 -9.29 6.68
N ARG A 298 -1.19 -9.60 7.91
CA ARG A 298 0.11 -10.22 8.19
C ARG A 298 0.20 -11.68 7.72
N VAL A 299 -0.86 -12.48 7.85
CA VAL A 299 -0.90 -13.85 7.29
C VAL A 299 -0.67 -13.85 5.78
N LYS A 300 -1.32 -12.95 5.05
CA LYS A 300 -1.15 -12.84 3.59
C LYS A 300 0.27 -12.46 3.20
N CYS A 301 1.00 -11.68 4.01
CA CYS A 301 2.43 -11.45 3.81
C CYS A 301 3.25 -12.74 3.91
N THR A 302 2.93 -13.60 4.88
CA THR A 302 3.59 -14.89 5.07
C THR A 302 3.30 -15.84 3.89
N ILE A 303 2.04 -15.95 3.48
CA ILE A 303 1.63 -16.76 2.31
C ILE A 303 2.32 -16.25 1.03
N SER A 304 2.35 -14.94 0.82
CA SER A 304 3.07 -14.32 -0.30
C SER A 304 4.55 -14.70 -0.27
N SER A 305 5.18 -14.67 0.90
CA SER A 305 6.58 -15.04 1.07
C SER A 305 6.84 -16.51 0.71
N ALA A 306 5.91 -17.42 1.02
CA ALA A 306 5.99 -18.82 0.60
C ALA A 306 5.91 -18.97 -0.93
N TYR A 307 4.93 -18.31 -1.59
CA TYR A 307 4.84 -18.31 -3.06
C TYR A 307 6.05 -17.70 -3.75
N LYS A 308 6.65 -16.67 -3.15
CA LYS A 308 7.90 -16.06 -3.62
C LYS A 308 9.04 -17.09 -3.63
N MET A 309 9.20 -17.88 -2.57
CA MET A 309 10.24 -18.91 -2.51
C MET A 309 10.03 -20.02 -3.56
N GLU A 310 8.77 -20.29 -3.93
CA GLU A 310 8.42 -21.19 -5.04
C GLU A 310 8.54 -20.52 -6.44
N ARG A 311 9.04 -19.28 -6.51
CA ARG A 311 9.15 -18.46 -7.73
C ARG A 311 7.81 -18.19 -8.44
N LYS A 312 6.69 -18.31 -7.72
CA LYS A 312 5.34 -18.00 -8.22
C LYS A 312 5.02 -16.52 -7.98
N PHE A 313 5.78 -15.64 -8.62
CA PHE A 313 5.77 -14.19 -8.34
C PHE A 313 4.40 -13.53 -8.52
N ALA A 314 3.64 -13.87 -9.57
CA ALA A 314 2.31 -13.30 -9.79
C ALA A 314 1.35 -13.59 -8.63
N LYS A 315 1.38 -14.82 -8.12
CA LYS A 315 0.54 -15.23 -6.98
C LYS A 315 1.05 -14.61 -5.68
N ALA A 316 2.36 -14.50 -5.51
CA ALA A 316 2.94 -13.80 -4.37
C ALA A 316 2.52 -12.32 -4.34
N GLU A 317 2.50 -11.66 -5.50
CA GLU A 317 2.07 -10.26 -5.64
C GLU A 317 0.58 -10.09 -5.32
N GLU A 318 -0.29 -10.95 -5.84
CA GLU A 318 -1.73 -10.95 -5.52
C GLU A 318 -2.01 -10.98 -4.01
N PHE A 319 -1.36 -11.90 -3.29
CA PHE A 319 -1.51 -11.98 -1.83
C PHE A 319 -0.99 -10.74 -1.11
N LEU A 320 0.07 -10.13 -1.62
CA LEU A 320 0.72 -8.98 -0.99
C LEU A 320 -0.01 -7.67 -1.24
N ASP A 321 -0.57 -7.50 -2.43
CA ASP A 321 -1.49 -6.41 -2.74
C ASP A 321 -2.73 -6.52 -1.86
N SER A 322 -3.31 -7.73 -1.74
CA SER A 322 -4.45 -7.95 -0.85
C SER A 322 -4.11 -7.77 0.64
N SER A 323 -2.87 -8.05 1.05
CA SER A 323 -2.37 -7.72 2.38
C SER A 323 -2.30 -6.20 2.59
N THR A 324 -1.76 -5.47 1.61
CA THR A 324 -1.62 -4.01 1.65
C THR A 324 -2.98 -3.35 1.82
N GLU A 325 -3.98 -3.77 1.05
CA GLU A 325 -5.35 -3.26 1.14
C GLU A 325 -5.99 -3.45 2.52
N LEU A 326 -5.71 -4.57 3.20
CA LEU A 326 -6.21 -4.81 4.55
C LEU A 326 -5.53 -3.90 5.57
N LEU A 327 -4.22 -3.70 5.42
CA LEU A 327 -3.39 -2.95 6.37
C LEU A 327 -3.49 -1.42 6.19
N GLU A 328 -3.97 -0.93 5.05
CA GLU A 328 -4.35 0.48 4.84
C GLU A 328 -5.36 0.98 5.90
N ALA A 329 -6.21 0.07 6.39
CA ALA A 329 -7.21 0.36 7.41
C ALA A 329 -6.70 0.19 8.86
N VAL A 330 -5.41 -0.11 9.07
CA VAL A 330 -4.80 -0.35 10.40
C VAL A 330 -3.85 0.80 10.73
N VAL A 331 -3.72 1.14 12.01
CA VAL A 331 -2.73 2.15 12.45
C VAL A 331 -1.33 1.66 12.10
N LEU A 332 -0.45 2.57 11.66
CA LEU A 332 0.93 2.25 11.34
C LEU A 332 1.61 1.58 12.54
N GLY A 333 2.12 0.37 12.29
CA GLY A 333 2.72 -0.50 13.28
C GLY A 333 3.55 -1.62 12.64
N GLU A 334 3.84 -2.65 13.42
CA GLU A 334 4.71 -3.75 13.02
C GLU A 334 4.21 -4.45 11.75
N GLU A 335 2.91 -4.73 11.66
CA GLU A 335 2.29 -5.41 10.52
C GLU A 335 2.45 -4.62 9.22
N THR A 336 2.24 -3.30 9.27
CA THR A 336 2.42 -2.42 8.11
C THR A 336 3.88 -2.32 7.68
N ALA A 337 4.83 -2.37 8.62
CA ALA A 337 6.26 -2.35 8.31
C ALA A 337 6.74 -3.70 7.73
N ILE A 338 6.22 -4.81 8.26
CA ILE A 338 6.46 -6.17 7.72
C ILE A 338 5.95 -6.27 6.29
N ASN A 339 4.72 -5.81 6.02
CA ASN A 339 4.15 -5.81 4.67
C ASN A 339 5.05 -5.10 3.65
N ARG A 340 5.49 -3.88 3.97
CA ARG A 340 6.38 -3.10 3.11
C ARG A 340 7.74 -3.77 2.91
N THR A 341 8.28 -4.38 3.96
CA THR A 341 9.51 -5.19 3.86
C THR A 341 9.32 -6.43 2.97
N CYS A 342 8.17 -7.10 3.05
CA CYS A 342 7.82 -8.23 2.20
C CYS A 342 7.69 -7.82 0.72
N LEU A 343 7.14 -6.63 0.44
CA LEU A 343 7.01 -6.09 -0.93
C LEU A 343 8.37 -5.81 -1.55
N ALA A 344 9.25 -5.14 -0.80
CA ALA A 344 10.61 -4.94 -1.24
C ALA A 344 11.34 -6.28 -1.49
N ALA A 345 11.15 -7.27 -0.60
CA ALA A 345 11.76 -8.58 -0.76
C ALA A 345 11.20 -9.37 -1.96
N LEU A 346 9.91 -9.24 -2.28
CA LEU A 346 9.30 -9.86 -3.45
C LEU A 346 9.86 -9.27 -4.74
N LEU A 347 9.86 -7.94 -4.86
CA LEU A 347 10.33 -7.25 -6.06
C LEU A 347 11.84 -7.41 -6.26
N SER A 348 12.63 -7.43 -5.17
CA SER A 348 14.05 -7.73 -5.22
C SER A 348 14.33 -9.13 -5.76
N GLU A 349 13.61 -10.15 -5.29
CA GLU A 349 13.78 -11.53 -5.75
C GLU A 349 13.33 -11.68 -7.21
N LYS A 350 12.18 -11.10 -7.57
CA LYS A 350 11.69 -11.06 -8.96
C LYS A 350 12.71 -10.40 -9.88
N GLY A 351 13.31 -9.29 -9.46
CA GLY A 351 14.33 -8.56 -10.21
C GLY A 351 15.56 -9.40 -10.54
N ILE A 352 15.97 -10.30 -9.64
CA ILE A 352 17.11 -11.20 -9.84
C ILE A 352 16.75 -12.36 -10.77
N VAL A 353 15.56 -12.95 -10.63
CA VAL A 353 15.19 -14.19 -11.33
C VAL A 353 14.63 -13.93 -12.73
N VAL A 354 13.77 -12.92 -12.90
CA VAL A 354 13.06 -12.64 -14.16
C VAL A 354 13.18 -11.19 -14.62
N GLY A 355 13.78 -10.31 -13.81
CA GLY A 355 13.81 -8.87 -14.05
C GLY A 355 12.54 -8.16 -13.56
N ILE A 356 12.66 -6.84 -13.38
CA ILE A 356 11.53 -5.96 -13.06
C ILE A 356 11.55 -4.72 -13.95
N THR A 357 10.38 -4.14 -14.16
CA THR A 357 10.17 -2.89 -14.89
C THR A 357 10.53 -1.66 -14.05
N GLU A 358 10.70 -0.50 -14.68
CA GLU A 358 10.98 0.75 -13.95
C GLU A 358 9.87 1.15 -12.96
N PRO A 359 8.56 0.99 -13.27
CA PRO A 359 7.50 1.18 -12.27
C PRO A 359 7.62 0.25 -11.05
N GLU A 360 8.01 -1.00 -11.26
CA GLU A 360 8.24 -1.95 -10.16
C GLU A 360 9.47 -1.59 -9.33
N LYS A 361 10.54 -1.10 -9.95
CA LYS A 361 11.69 -0.57 -9.23
C LYS A 361 11.32 0.62 -8.36
N ARG A 362 10.50 1.55 -8.85
CA ARG A 362 9.94 2.65 -8.04
C ARG A 362 9.07 2.14 -6.89
N ARG A 363 8.25 1.10 -7.12
CA ARG A 363 7.45 0.44 -6.05
C ARG A 363 8.36 -0.17 -4.98
N LEU A 364 9.47 -0.80 -5.37
CA LEU A 364 10.47 -1.35 -4.45
C LEU A 364 11.08 -0.24 -3.60
N GLU A 365 11.60 0.81 -4.21
CA GLU A 365 12.23 1.93 -3.51
C GLU A 365 11.25 2.63 -2.56
N LYS A 366 9.98 2.81 -2.97
CA LYS A 366 8.94 3.34 -2.09
C LYS A 366 8.65 2.41 -0.91
N ALA A 367 8.49 1.11 -1.16
CA ALA A 367 8.21 0.14 -0.09
C ALA A 367 9.31 0.14 0.98
N MET A 368 10.55 0.34 0.56
CA MET A 368 11.70 0.46 1.44
C MET A 368 11.65 1.68 2.35
N VAL A 369 11.37 2.86 1.78
CA VAL A 369 11.20 4.10 2.54
C VAL A 369 10.02 3.98 3.50
N ASP A 370 8.89 3.45 3.04
CA ASP A 370 7.69 3.23 3.84
C ASP A 370 7.99 2.30 5.04
N ALA A 371 8.74 1.22 4.85
CA ALA A 371 9.09 0.29 5.94
C ALA A 371 9.85 0.98 7.08
N ILE A 372 10.79 1.88 6.75
CA ILE A 372 11.54 2.66 7.73
C ILE A 372 10.66 3.72 8.41
N LEU A 373 9.81 4.41 7.64
CA LEU A 373 8.87 5.41 8.16
C LEU A 373 7.85 4.80 9.11
N HIS A 374 7.25 3.67 8.74
CA HIS A 374 6.27 2.95 9.57
C HIS A 374 6.89 2.51 10.90
N TYR A 375 8.13 2.02 10.88
CA TYR A 375 8.87 1.69 12.10
C TYR A 375 9.15 2.91 12.98
N ARG A 376 9.60 4.04 12.41
CA ARG A 376 9.82 5.27 13.20
C ARG A 376 8.54 5.75 13.87
N HIS A 377 7.39 5.59 13.20
CA HIS A 377 6.10 5.91 13.78
C HIS A 377 5.73 4.99 14.95
N GLN A 378 6.09 3.70 14.88
CA GLN A 378 5.91 2.73 15.97
C GLN A 378 6.72 3.10 17.22
N LEU A 379 7.98 3.54 17.05
CA LEU A 379 8.85 3.96 18.17
C LEU A 379 8.25 5.11 18.99
N ASN A 380 7.49 5.99 18.36
CA ASN A 380 6.88 7.14 19.03
C ASN A 380 5.62 6.78 19.84
N LYS A 381 5.00 5.62 19.59
CA LYS A 381 3.72 5.21 20.20
C LYS A 381 3.80 3.97 21.09
N THR A 382 4.84 3.13 21.00
CA THR A 382 4.91 1.82 21.70
C THR A 382 6.30 1.52 22.31
N GLN A 383 6.33 0.70 23.36
CA GLN A 383 7.58 0.21 24.01
C GLN A 383 8.32 -0.89 23.20
N ARG A 384 7.80 -1.33 22.05
CA ARG A 384 8.46 -2.35 21.21
C ARG A 384 9.50 -1.70 20.30
N GLY A 385 10.76 -1.74 20.73
CA GLY A 385 11.91 -1.17 20.02
C GLY A 385 12.56 -2.06 18.95
N ASN A 386 11.94 -3.18 18.54
CA ASN A 386 12.62 -4.13 17.65
C ASN A 386 12.75 -3.60 16.22
N ALA A 387 13.96 -3.18 15.84
CA ALA A 387 14.30 -2.63 14.52
C ALA A 387 14.42 -3.67 13.39
N ASN A 388 13.75 -4.82 13.47
CA ASN A 388 13.85 -5.89 12.47
C ASN A 388 13.42 -5.44 11.07
N CYS A 389 12.28 -4.75 10.95
CA CYS A 389 11.78 -4.28 9.66
C CYS A 389 12.74 -3.28 8.96
N PRO A 390 13.17 -2.17 9.58
CA PRO A 390 14.09 -1.24 8.91
C PRO A 390 15.46 -1.87 8.62
N ARG A 391 15.99 -2.75 9.50
CA ARG A 391 17.22 -3.51 9.24
C ARG A 391 17.08 -4.37 7.99
N ARG A 392 16.05 -5.22 7.96
CA ARG A 392 15.81 -6.15 6.85
C ARG A 392 15.48 -5.43 5.57
N ALA A 393 14.76 -4.31 5.64
CA ALA A 393 14.58 -3.42 4.51
C ALA A 393 15.97 -3.02 3.98
N LEU A 394 16.78 -2.28 4.74
CA LEU A 394 18.11 -1.81 4.28
C LEU A 394 19.00 -2.92 3.70
N ILE A 395 19.00 -4.11 4.30
CA ILE A 395 19.75 -5.26 3.74
C ILE A 395 19.23 -5.66 2.35
N ARG A 396 17.90 -5.64 2.13
CA ARG A 396 17.28 -5.99 0.83
C ARG A 396 17.58 -4.98 -0.27
N ILE A 397 17.64 -3.68 0.03
CA ILE A 397 18.01 -2.69 -1.01
C ILE A 397 19.48 -2.78 -1.39
N ILE A 398 20.34 -3.15 -0.44
CA ILE A 398 21.75 -3.45 -0.74
C ILE A 398 21.81 -4.62 -1.73
N PHE A 399 21.17 -5.75 -1.41
CA PHE A 399 21.11 -6.90 -2.31
C PHE A 399 20.55 -6.54 -3.70
N PHE A 400 19.47 -5.75 -3.74
CA PHE A 400 18.85 -5.33 -4.99
C PHE A 400 19.81 -4.56 -5.92
N TYR A 401 20.46 -3.50 -5.41
CA TYR A 401 21.39 -2.70 -6.23
C TYR A 401 22.67 -3.44 -6.60
N LEU A 402 23.08 -4.45 -5.81
CA LEU A 402 24.23 -5.28 -6.11
C LEU A 402 23.93 -6.45 -7.07
N HIS A 403 22.65 -6.64 -7.43
CA HIS A 403 22.16 -7.81 -8.15
C HIS A 403 22.60 -9.12 -7.48
N SER A 404 22.51 -9.19 -6.15
CA SER A 404 22.87 -10.35 -5.35
C SER A 404 21.71 -10.79 -4.45
N SER A 405 21.85 -11.96 -3.82
CA SER A 405 20.81 -12.52 -2.96
C SER A 405 21.42 -13.14 -1.71
N ARG A 406 20.57 -13.41 -0.71
CA ARG A 406 21.01 -14.13 0.50
C ARG A 406 21.50 -15.55 0.18
N ASP A 407 20.89 -16.20 -0.82
CA ASP A 407 21.00 -17.64 -1.03
C ASP A 407 21.97 -17.98 -2.18
N GLN A 408 22.56 -16.98 -2.83
CA GLN A 408 23.47 -17.14 -3.97
C GLN A 408 24.63 -16.14 -3.89
N ALA A 409 25.83 -16.60 -4.25
CA ALA A 409 27.00 -15.74 -4.37
C ALA A 409 26.78 -14.64 -5.43
N THR A 410 27.39 -13.48 -5.21
CA THR A 410 27.34 -12.37 -6.16
C THR A 410 27.81 -12.79 -7.56
N ASN A 411 26.96 -12.57 -8.56
CA ASN A 411 27.31 -12.83 -9.95
C ASN A 411 28.09 -11.64 -10.54
N LEU A 412 29.42 -11.79 -10.61
CA LEU A 412 30.33 -10.77 -11.15
C LEU A 412 30.19 -10.53 -12.67
N GLN A 413 29.47 -11.39 -13.40
CA GLN A 413 29.20 -11.17 -14.82
C GLN A 413 28.14 -10.09 -15.07
N ILE A 414 27.30 -9.79 -14.09
CA ILE A 414 26.30 -8.72 -14.18
C ILE A 414 26.98 -7.41 -13.76
N ALA A 415 27.09 -6.44 -14.66
CA ALA A 415 27.68 -5.15 -14.31
C ALA A 415 26.78 -4.38 -13.31
N VAL A 416 27.40 -3.72 -12.32
CA VAL A 416 26.73 -2.79 -11.40
C VAL A 416 27.28 -1.40 -11.68
N SER A 417 26.40 -0.40 -11.82
CA SER A 417 26.83 0.97 -12.11
C SER A 417 27.49 1.63 -10.89
N ASN A 418 28.40 2.59 -11.13
CA ASN A 418 29.00 3.37 -10.05
C ASN A 418 27.96 4.16 -9.24
N GLU A 419 26.86 4.58 -9.87
CA GLU A 419 25.73 5.22 -9.18
C GLU A 419 25.06 4.26 -8.19
N ALA A 420 24.82 3.01 -8.60
CA ALA A 420 24.26 1.98 -7.73
C ALA A 420 25.22 1.63 -6.57
N LEU A 421 26.52 1.55 -6.84
CA LEU A 421 27.53 1.35 -5.79
C LEU A 421 27.53 2.50 -4.77
N GLY A 422 27.48 3.75 -5.23
CA GLY A 422 27.39 4.92 -4.34
C GLY A 422 26.12 4.92 -3.47
N LYS A 423 24.98 4.51 -4.03
CA LYS A 423 23.73 4.30 -3.28
C LYS A 423 23.90 3.22 -2.21
N VAL A 424 24.49 2.09 -2.55
CA VAL A 424 24.74 0.98 -1.61
C VAL A 424 25.65 1.43 -0.46
N GLU A 425 26.72 2.18 -0.74
CA GLU A 425 27.60 2.72 0.30
C GLU A 425 26.85 3.61 1.30
N CYS A 426 25.93 4.46 0.82
CA CYS A 426 25.08 5.27 1.68
C CYS A 426 24.21 4.40 2.61
N TYR A 427 23.61 3.33 2.09
CA TYR A 427 22.80 2.41 2.92
C TYR A 427 23.63 1.60 3.92
N VAL A 428 24.84 1.18 3.53
CA VAL A 428 25.78 0.50 4.43
C VAL A 428 26.20 1.43 5.58
N GLN A 429 26.54 2.69 5.28
CA GLN A 429 26.86 3.68 6.30
C GLN A 429 25.67 3.95 7.22
N GLN A 430 24.46 4.04 6.67
CA GLN A 430 23.24 4.19 7.46
C GLN A 430 23.05 2.99 8.40
N PHE A 431 23.18 1.76 7.91
CA PHE A 431 23.01 0.55 8.71
C PHE A 431 24.04 0.47 9.84
N ASN A 432 25.31 0.77 9.53
CA ASN A 432 26.39 0.80 10.50
C ASN A 432 26.12 1.81 11.63
N ARG A 433 25.66 3.01 11.27
CA ARG A 433 25.37 4.09 12.22
C ARG A 433 24.12 3.80 13.08
N GLU A 434 23.06 3.29 12.47
CA GLU A 434 21.73 3.22 13.11
C GLU A 434 21.43 1.86 13.77
N PHE A 435 22.00 0.77 13.26
CA PHE A 435 21.53 -0.58 13.63
C PHE A 435 22.61 -1.57 14.06
N LEU A 436 23.86 -1.45 13.61
CA LEU A 436 24.87 -2.49 13.80
C LEU A 436 25.15 -2.81 15.28
N ILE A 437 25.19 -1.79 16.15
CA ILE A 437 25.54 -1.94 17.58
C ILE A 437 24.57 -2.89 18.30
N ASN A 438 23.28 -2.82 17.98
CA ASN A 438 22.21 -3.59 18.62
C ASN A 438 21.54 -4.57 17.62
N CYS A 439 22.32 -5.08 16.67
CA CYS A 439 21.81 -5.96 15.62
C CYS A 439 21.77 -7.42 16.08
N PRO A 440 20.61 -8.11 16.04
CA PRO A 440 20.53 -9.55 16.28
C PRO A 440 21.43 -10.32 15.32
N MET A 441 21.97 -11.45 15.78
CA MET A 441 22.94 -12.26 15.01
C MET A 441 22.47 -12.59 13.59
N ARG A 442 21.18 -12.91 13.42
CA ARG A 442 20.59 -13.22 12.11
C ARG A 442 20.68 -12.04 11.15
N ASP A 443 20.19 -10.87 11.56
CA ASP A 443 20.22 -9.67 10.72
C ASP A 443 21.67 -9.20 10.49
N LYS A 444 22.56 -9.38 11.50
CA LYS A 444 24.00 -9.08 11.38
C LYS A 444 24.67 -9.97 10.33
N ALA A 445 24.42 -11.28 10.34
CA ALA A 445 24.95 -12.20 9.35
C ALA A 445 24.48 -11.85 7.93
N LEU A 446 23.19 -11.52 7.78
CA LEU A 446 22.64 -11.08 6.49
C LEU A 446 23.27 -9.77 6.00
N PHE A 447 23.49 -8.82 6.90
CA PHE A 447 24.18 -7.58 6.57
C PHE A 447 25.64 -7.82 6.18
N CYS A 448 26.36 -8.68 6.91
CA CYS A 448 27.75 -9.05 6.57
C CYS A 448 27.84 -9.68 5.18
N ASN A 449 26.90 -10.55 4.80
CA ASN A 449 26.85 -11.08 3.43
C ASN A 449 26.68 -9.97 2.39
N ALA A 450 25.72 -9.06 2.61
CA ALA A 450 25.46 -7.94 1.71
C ALA A 450 26.65 -6.96 1.63
N TYR A 451 27.36 -6.76 2.74
CA TYR A 451 28.57 -5.95 2.79
C TYR A 451 29.75 -6.62 2.08
N GLY A 452 29.93 -7.93 2.25
CA GLY A 452 30.91 -8.71 1.50
C GLY A 452 30.67 -8.67 -0.01
N ASP A 453 29.41 -8.69 -0.45
CA ASP A 453 29.03 -8.51 -1.85
C ASP A 453 29.48 -7.14 -2.38
N LEU A 454 29.27 -6.06 -1.62
CA LEU A 454 29.75 -4.72 -1.98
C LEU A 454 31.27 -4.68 -2.13
N LEU A 455 32.01 -5.22 -1.16
CA LEU A 455 33.47 -5.25 -1.20
C LEU A 455 33.99 -6.05 -2.40
N THR A 456 33.35 -7.19 -2.70
CA THR A 456 33.65 -8.02 -3.87
C THR A 456 33.44 -7.24 -5.17
N ARG A 457 32.34 -6.48 -5.29
CA ARG A 457 32.06 -5.61 -6.45
C ARG A 457 33.09 -4.49 -6.61
N LYS A 458 33.68 -4.02 -5.52
CA LYS A 458 34.75 -3.01 -5.51
C LYS A 458 36.15 -3.58 -5.70
N GLY A 459 36.30 -4.90 -5.77
CA GLY A 459 37.61 -5.57 -5.84
C GLY A 459 38.40 -5.57 -4.53
N GLN A 460 37.73 -5.31 -3.40
CA GLN A 460 38.33 -5.26 -2.06
C GLN A 460 38.25 -6.64 -1.38
N TYR A 461 38.87 -7.66 -1.99
CA TYR A 461 38.68 -9.06 -1.60
C TYR A 461 39.22 -9.40 -0.20
N GLU A 462 40.32 -8.77 0.23
CA GLU A 462 40.92 -9.04 1.55
C GLU A 462 40.05 -8.54 2.71
N GLU A 463 39.42 -7.37 2.55
CA GLU A 463 38.48 -6.81 3.53
C GLU A 463 37.14 -7.56 3.57
N GLY A 464 36.78 -8.28 2.50
CA GLY A 464 35.55 -9.07 2.42
C GLY A 464 35.62 -10.44 3.11
N LEU A 465 36.83 -10.89 3.48
CA LEU A 465 37.08 -12.17 4.15
C LEU A 465 37.21 -12.06 5.68
N THR A 466 37.30 -10.83 6.20
CA THR A 466 37.33 -10.48 7.63
C THR A 466 35.96 -10.03 8.12
#